data_AF-A0A1F7BDB6-F1
#
_entry.id   AF-A0A1F7BDB6-F1
#
_cell.length_a   1.000
_cell.length_b   1.000
_cell.length_c   1.000
_cell.angle_alpha   90.00
_cell.angle_beta   90.00
_cell.angle_gamma   90.00
#
_symmetry.space_group_name_H-M   'P 1'
#
loop_
_entity.id
_entity.type
_entity.pdbx_description
1 polymer ?
#
loop_
_entity_poly.entity_id
_entity_poly.type
_entity_poly.pdbx_seq_one_letter_code
_entity_poly.pdbx_strand_id
1 'polypeptide(L)'
;MRLPKPLEAIIIGMILFVAIIIFWEGVRRLVLGYPPAGSPEDTAAWVMENNKHPDLCFKMGALSIPFPAPLYSKMGPSTESNRKLCVFLIAQKMKDPRICELLLPGEYGLACISDLWPEVLPEDGCGWDVSNPKIFQCRHIGGPLRKSAICNDFSDNVKQFSACISYTASRDKSLEQCKNIPDADIRLFCQIKMKAWMDYPELRDSFYFGKQIPSDNP
;
A
#
# COMPACT_ATOMS: atom_id res chain seq x y z
N MET A 1 -51.24 -25.60 17.66
CA MET A 1 -50.96 -25.17 19.05
C MET A 1 -50.91 -23.65 19.07
N ARG A 2 -51.79 -22.98 19.83
CA ARG A 2 -51.65 -21.54 20.09
C ARG A 2 -50.62 -21.37 21.20
N LEU A 3 -49.66 -20.47 21.02
CA LEU A 3 -48.73 -20.14 22.10
C LEU A 3 -49.53 -19.52 23.26
N PRO A 4 -49.09 -19.72 24.51
CA PRO A 4 -49.67 -18.99 25.63
C PRO A 4 -49.44 -17.49 25.42
N LYS A 5 -50.50 -16.69 25.53
CA LYS A 5 -50.46 -15.21 25.40
C LYS A 5 -49.26 -14.50 26.07
N PRO A 6 -48.80 -14.88 27.29
CA PRO A 6 -47.61 -14.24 27.87
C PRO A 6 -46.32 -14.51 27.08
N LEU A 7 -46.19 -15.67 26.43
CA LEU A 7 -45.02 -16.01 25.64
C LEU A 7 -44.98 -15.22 24.33
N GLU A 8 -46.13 -14.94 23.71
CA GLU A 8 -46.22 -14.08 22.52
C GLU A 8 -45.74 -12.65 22.82
N ALA A 9 -46.14 -12.08 23.96
CA ALA A 9 -45.71 -10.75 24.38
C ALA A 9 -44.19 -10.68 24.62
N ILE A 10 -43.62 -11.71 25.26
CA ILE A 10 -42.17 -11.80 25.51
C ILE A 10 -41.39 -11.90 24.20
N ILE A 11 -41.83 -12.72 23.25
CA ILE A 11 -41.19 -12.88 21.94
C ILE A 11 -41.21 -11.55 21.18
N ILE A 12 -42.36 -10.86 21.12
CA ILE A 12 -42.48 -9.55 20.46
C ILE A 12 -41.55 -8.52 21.11
N GLY A 13 -41.48 -8.51 22.46
CA GLY A 13 -40.58 -7.64 23.20
C GLY A 13 -39.11 -7.89 22.87
N MET A 14 -38.69 -9.15 22.77
CA MET A 14 -37.31 -9.50 22.38
C MET A 14 -36.98 -9.07 20.95
N ILE A 15 -37.89 -9.29 19.99
CA ILE A 15 -37.69 -8.88 18.59
C ILE A 15 -37.51 -7.36 18.49
N LEU A 16 -38.37 -6.58 19.18
CA LEU A 16 -38.27 -5.12 19.20
C LEU A 16 -36.96 -4.66 19.85
N PHE A 17 -36.54 -5.30 20.95
CA PHE A 17 -35.28 -4.98 21.62
C PHE A 17 -34.08 -5.22 20.70
N VAL A 18 -34.03 -6.35 20.00
CA VAL A 18 -32.98 -6.66 19.02
C VAL A 18 -32.98 -5.64 17.87
N ALA A 19 -34.15 -5.27 17.35
CA ALA A 19 -34.27 -4.27 16.31
C ALA A 19 -33.74 -2.89 16.76
N ILE A 20 -34.03 -2.49 18.00
CA ILE A 20 -33.51 -1.23 18.57
C ILE A 20 -31.99 -1.26 18.68
N ILE A 21 -31.39 -2.37 19.13
CA ILE A 21 -29.92 -2.51 19.22
C ILE A 21 -29.28 -2.39 17.83
N ILE A 22 -29.82 -3.11 16.84
CA ILE A 22 -29.30 -3.07 15.46
C ILE A 22 -29.39 -1.64 14.90
N PHE A 23 -30.52 -0.96 15.12
CA PHE A 23 -30.71 0.42 14.67
C PHE A 23 -29.71 1.37 15.34
N TRP A 24 -29.53 1.27 16.66
CA TRP A 24 -28.58 2.11 17.41
C TRP A 24 -27.13 1.91 16.97
N GLU A 25 -26.72 0.68 16.70
CA GLU A 25 -25.39 0.40 16.15
C GLU A 25 -25.20 0.99 14.74
N GLY A 26 -26.24 0.94 13.89
CA GLY A 26 -26.24 1.60 12.59
C GLY A 26 -26.05 3.12 12.70
N VAL A 27 -26.83 3.77 13.56
CA VAL A 27 -26.73 5.23 13.81
C VAL A 27 -25.37 5.58 14.39
N ARG A 28 -24.88 4.81 15.37
CA ARG A 28 -23.57 5.03 16.00
C ARG A 28 -22.44 4.99 14.98
N ARG A 29 -22.46 4.03 14.04
CA ARG A 29 -21.45 3.94 12.97
C ARG A 29 -21.48 5.16 12.06
N LEU A 30 -22.68 5.61 11.69
CA LEU A 30 -22.86 6.80 10.86
C LEU A 30 -22.34 8.06 11.57
N VAL A 31 -22.72 8.25 12.84
CA VAL A 31 -22.34 9.42 13.65
C VAL A 31 -20.84 9.45 13.94
N LEU A 32 -20.23 8.30 14.26
CA LEU A 32 -18.81 8.20 14.58
C LEU A 32 -17.90 8.12 13.34
N GLY A 33 -18.48 8.13 12.13
CA GLY A 33 -17.73 8.04 10.88
C GLY A 33 -16.99 6.72 10.70
N TYR A 34 -17.56 5.61 11.20
CA TYR A 34 -17.04 4.30 10.87
C TYR A 34 -17.43 3.92 9.44
N PRO A 35 -16.54 3.25 8.69
CA PRO A 35 -16.91 2.74 7.39
C PRO A 35 -18.06 1.73 7.50
N PRO A 36 -18.90 1.60 6.46
CA PRO A 36 -19.89 0.54 6.42
C PRO A 36 -19.22 -0.83 6.55
N ALA A 37 -19.92 -1.80 7.13
CA ALA A 37 -19.44 -3.18 7.09
C ALA A 37 -19.50 -3.65 5.63
N GLY A 38 -18.36 -4.08 5.08
CA GLY A 38 -18.26 -4.43 3.67
C GLY A 38 -16.89 -4.98 3.31
N SER A 39 -16.68 -5.14 2.01
CA SER A 39 -15.39 -5.52 1.44
C SER A 39 -14.33 -4.42 1.67
N PRO A 40 -13.02 -4.75 1.58
CA PRO A 40 -11.97 -3.73 1.60
C PRO A 40 -12.11 -2.70 0.47
N GLU A 41 -12.65 -3.10 -0.68
CA GLU A 41 -12.95 -2.23 -1.82
C GLU A 41 -14.03 -1.20 -1.48
N ASP A 42 -15.15 -1.63 -0.88
CA ASP A 42 -16.24 -0.74 -0.46
C ASP A 42 -15.74 0.25 0.60
N THR A 43 -14.92 -0.24 1.53
CA THR A 43 -14.35 0.60 2.59
C THR A 43 -13.40 1.64 2.01
N ALA A 44 -12.51 1.24 1.10
CA ALA A 44 -11.61 2.15 0.42
C ALA A 44 -12.39 3.21 -0.36
N ALA A 45 -13.40 2.80 -1.14
CA ALA A 45 -14.27 3.70 -1.89
C ALA A 45 -14.95 4.73 -0.97
N TRP A 46 -15.53 4.26 0.14
CA TRP A 46 -16.19 5.14 1.11
C TRP A 46 -15.21 6.13 1.76
N VAL A 47 -14.00 5.67 2.15
CA VAL A 47 -12.97 6.53 2.74
C VAL A 47 -12.59 7.65 1.76
N MET A 48 -12.40 7.33 0.49
CA MET A 48 -12.09 8.32 -0.55
C MET A 48 -13.25 9.27 -0.84
N GLU A 49 -14.47 8.74 -0.99
CA GLU A 49 -15.69 9.53 -1.28
C GLU A 49 -16.00 10.54 -0.17
N ASN A 50 -15.73 10.17 1.08
CA ASN A 50 -15.99 11.01 2.25
C ASN A 50 -14.77 11.85 2.68
N ASN A 51 -13.70 11.88 1.86
CA ASN A 51 -12.43 12.55 2.13
C ASN A 51 -11.92 12.26 3.55
N LYS A 52 -11.97 10.99 3.94
CA LYS A 52 -11.51 10.52 5.25
C LYS A 52 -10.06 10.07 5.18
N HIS A 53 -9.43 10.02 6.34
CA HIS A 53 -8.05 9.58 6.45
C HIS A 53 -7.96 8.04 6.29
N PRO A 54 -6.92 7.50 5.61
CA PRO A 54 -6.80 6.07 5.31
C PRO A 54 -6.62 5.16 6.53
N ASP A 55 -6.32 5.73 7.70
CA ASP A 55 -6.24 5.00 8.98
C ASP A 55 -7.57 4.32 9.36
N LEU A 56 -8.69 4.80 8.81
CA LEU A 56 -10.00 4.16 8.97
C LEU A 56 -10.04 2.73 8.44
N CYS A 57 -9.18 2.36 7.48
CA CYS A 57 -9.03 0.97 7.05
C CYS A 57 -8.67 0.05 8.23
N PHE A 58 -7.86 0.49 9.20
CA PHE A 58 -7.50 -0.32 10.36
C PHE A 58 -8.63 -0.52 11.37
N LYS A 59 -9.72 0.24 11.24
CA LYS A 59 -10.93 0.07 12.06
C LYS A 59 -11.86 -1.01 11.49
N MET A 60 -11.58 -1.53 10.29
CA MET A 60 -12.28 -2.69 9.75
C MET A 60 -12.16 -3.89 10.70
N GLY A 61 -13.29 -4.56 10.97
CA GLY A 61 -13.34 -5.76 11.80
C GLY A 61 -13.28 -5.54 13.32
N ALA A 62 -13.10 -4.32 13.82
CA ALA A 62 -13.18 -4.04 15.27
C ALA A 62 -14.62 -4.13 15.84
N LEU A 63 -15.61 -4.21 14.95
CA LEU A 63 -17.04 -4.24 15.26
C LEU A 63 -17.72 -5.48 14.64
N SER A 64 -16.97 -6.58 14.53
CA SER A 64 -17.59 -7.90 14.49
C SER A 64 -18.37 -8.05 15.80
N ILE A 65 -19.68 -7.87 15.67
CA ILE A 65 -20.63 -8.09 16.75
C ILE A 65 -20.30 -9.49 17.31
N PRO A 66 -20.28 -9.71 18.64
CA PRO A 66 -20.06 -11.02 19.25
C PRO A 66 -21.25 -11.96 19.01
N PHE A 67 -21.86 -11.91 17.83
CA PHE A 67 -22.72 -12.98 17.38
C PHE A 67 -21.85 -14.20 17.11
N PRO A 68 -22.24 -15.38 17.60
CA PRO A 68 -21.55 -16.60 17.27
C PRO A 68 -21.67 -16.78 15.75
N ALA A 69 -20.60 -16.44 15.04
CA ALA A 69 -20.36 -16.87 13.67
C ALA A 69 -19.35 -18.03 13.67
N PRO A 70 -19.66 -19.20 14.27
CA PRO A 70 -18.88 -20.39 14.04
C PRO A 70 -19.34 -20.93 12.69
N LEU A 71 -18.53 -20.78 11.64
CA LEU A 71 -18.38 -21.72 10.51
C LEU A 71 -17.86 -21.06 9.23
N TYR A 72 -18.11 -19.76 8.99
CA TYR A 72 -17.72 -19.10 7.73
C TYR A 72 -16.46 -18.22 7.81
N SER A 73 -15.95 -17.93 9.00
CA SER A 73 -14.77 -17.07 9.19
C SER A 73 -13.43 -17.72 8.84
N LYS A 74 -13.40 -19.05 8.59
CA LYS A 74 -12.14 -19.78 8.32
C LYS A 74 -11.71 -19.81 6.85
N MET A 75 -12.57 -19.38 5.92
CA MET A 75 -12.29 -19.39 4.48
C MET A 75 -11.97 -18.00 3.90
N GLY A 76 -11.98 -16.94 4.71
CA GLY A 76 -11.69 -15.58 4.25
C GLY A 76 -10.27 -15.12 4.56
N PRO A 77 -9.75 -14.11 3.84
CA PRO A 77 -8.52 -13.42 4.21
C PRO A 77 -8.62 -12.91 5.65
N SER A 78 -7.48 -12.92 6.36
CA SER A 78 -7.42 -12.42 7.73
C SER A 78 -7.88 -10.95 7.78
N THR A 79 -8.43 -10.53 8.92
CA THR A 79 -8.80 -9.12 9.13
C THR A 79 -7.63 -8.18 8.87
N GLU A 80 -6.41 -8.60 9.22
CA GLU A 80 -5.19 -7.86 8.92
C GLU A 80 -4.93 -7.72 7.41
N SER A 81 -5.09 -8.79 6.64
CA SER A 81 -4.94 -8.76 5.18
C SER A 81 -5.95 -7.81 4.54
N ASN A 82 -7.22 -7.85 4.96
CA ASN A 82 -8.25 -6.92 4.46
C ASN A 82 -7.94 -5.46 4.79
N ARG A 83 -7.42 -5.18 6.00
CA ARG A 83 -7.00 -3.82 6.38
C ARG A 83 -5.87 -3.32 5.47
N LYS A 84 -4.88 -4.17 5.23
CA LYS A 84 -3.73 -3.86 4.37
C LYS A 84 -4.17 -3.61 2.92
N LEU A 85 -5.04 -4.46 2.38
CA LEU A 85 -5.61 -4.30 1.05
C LEU A 85 -6.41 -3.00 0.90
N CYS A 86 -7.23 -2.63 1.89
CA CYS A 86 -7.95 -1.35 1.90
C CYS A 86 -7.00 -0.16 1.74
N VAL A 87 -5.91 -0.09 2.53
CA VAL A 87 -4.92 0.98 2.43
C VAL A 87 -4.22 0.99 1.07
N PHE A 88 -3.86 -0.19 0.56
CA PHE A 88 -3.25 -0.34 -0.77
C PHE A 88 -4.17 0.18 -1.89
N LEU A 89 -5.45 -0.16 -1.87
CA LEU A 89 -6.43 0.30 -2.86
C LEU A 89 -6.58 1.83 -2.84
N ILE A 90 -6.60 2.44 -1.66
CA ILE A 90 -6.62 3.90 -1.52
C ILE A 90 -5.34 4.49 -2.12
N ALA A 91 -4.16 3.95 -1.75
CA ALA A 91 -2.88 4.41 -2.27
C ALA A 91 -2.82 4.32 -3.81
N GLN A 92 -3.28 3.21 -4.38
CA GLN A 92 -3.35 2.98 -5.82
C GLN A 92 -4.24 3.99 -6.55
N LYS A 93 -5.40 4.29 -5.98
CA LYS A 93 -6.39 5.20 -6.60
C LYS A 93 -6.01 6.67 -6.43
N MET A 94 -5.40 7.04 -5.30
CA MET A 94 -4.90 8.40 -5.06
C MET A 94 -3.53 8.65 -5.71
N LYS A 95 -2.81 7.59 -6.11
CA LYS A 95 -1.42 7.64 -6.59
C LYS A 95 -0.48 8.34 -5.60
N ASP A 96 -0.76 8.19 -4.30
CA ASP A 96 0.01 8.82 -3.23
C ASP A 96 0.82 7.78 -2.45
N PRO A 97 2.16 7.72 -2.63
CA PRO A 97 3.00 6.75 -1.94
C PRO A 97 3.08 6.96 -0.43
N ARG A 98 2.71 8.14 0.08
CA ARG A 98 2.69 8.41 1.53
C ARG A 98 1.66 7.54 2.24
N ILE A 99 0.61 7.13 1.55
CA ILE A 99 -0.42 6.24 2.10
C ILE A 99 0.17 4.85 2.35
N CYS A 100 1.13 4.41 1.53
CA CYS A 100 1.85 3.15 1.75
C CYS A 100 2.70 3.16 3.01
N GLU A 101 3.05 4.33 3.59
CA GLU A 101 3.76 4.39 4.88
C GLU A 101 2.95 3.77 6.02
N LEU A 102 1.61 3.78 5.92
CA LEU A 102 0.73 3.13 6.91
C LEU A 102 0.87 1.60 6.90
N LEU A 103 1.44 1.03 5.84
CA LEU A 103 1.70 -0.40 5.68
C LEU A 103 3.12 -0.78 6.14
N LEU A 104 3.92 0.18 6.60
CA LEU A 104 5.25 -0.05 7.14
C LEU A 104 5.21 -0.25 8.68
N PRO A 105 6.10 -1.08 9.24
CA PRO A 105 7.02 -1.97 8.55
C PRO A 105 6.29 -3.20 7.98
N GLY A 106 6.53 -3.50 6.70
CA GLY A 106 6.00 -4.70 6.06
C GLY A 106 6.37 -4.77 4.60
N GLU A 107 6.60 -5.99 4.10
CA GLU A 107 6.84 -6.21 2.66
C GLU A 107 5.69 -5.69 1.79
N TYR A 108 4.47 -5.73 2.33
CA TYR A 108 3.28 -5.20 1.67
C TYR A 108 3.34 -3.67 1.49
N GLY A 109 3.94 -2.93 2.44
CA GLY A 109 4.17 -1.49 2.28
C GLY A 109 5.22 -1.18 1.22
N LEU A 110 6.29 -1.98 1.16
CA LEU A 110 7.30 -1.85 0.09
C LEU A 110 6.73 -2.20 -1.29
N ALA A 111 5.89 -3.24 -1.37
CA ALA A 111 5.15 -3.59 -2.58
C ALA A 111 4.27 -2.43 -3.05
N CYS A 112 3.50 -1.84 -2.13
CA CYS A 112 2.68 -0.65 -2.39
C CYS A 112 3.50 0.51 -2.97
N ILE A 113 4.65 0.83 -2.35
CA ILE A 113 5.55 1.88 -2.85
C ILE A 113 6.10 1.53 -4.23
N SER A 114 6.42 0.26 -4.47
CA SER A 114 6.95 -0.22 -5.75
C SER A 114 5.90 -0.18 -6.87
N ASP A 115 4.66 -0.57 -6.59
CA ASP A 115 3.56 -0.60 -7.58
C ASP A 115 3.10 0.81 -7.97
N LEU A 116 3.28 1.77 -7.06
CA LEU A 116 3.01 3.17 -7.31
C LEU A 116 4.17 3.89 -7.99
N TRP A 117 5.35 3.27 -8.08
CA TRP A 117 6.53 3.88 -8.68
C TRP A 117 6.20 4.40 -10.08
N PRO A 118 6.51 5.67 -10.40
CA PRO A 118 6.20 6.21 -11.71
C PRO A 118 6.89 5.35 -12.76
N GLU A 119 6.18 5.00 -13.82
CA GLU A 119 6.71 4.23 -14.92
C GLU A 119 7.74 5.08 -15.66
N VAL A 120 8.97 5.09 -15.13
CA VAL A 120 10.13 5.60 -15.83
C VAL A 120 10.64 4.39 -16.57
N LEU A 121 10.00 4.08 -17.71
CA LEU A 121 10.58 3.11 -18.63
C LEU A 121 12.00 3.62 -18.91
N PRO A 122 13.05 2.89 -18.50
CA PRO A 122 14.27 3.04 -19.24
C PRO A 122 13.89 2.73 -20.69
N GLU A 123 14.16 3.63 -21.63
CA GLU A 123 14.15 3.24 -23.03
C GLU A 123 14.91 1.91 -23.13
N ASP A 124 14.33 0.93 -23.83
CA ASP A 124 14.77 -0.47 -23.82
C ASP A 124 16.30 -0.59 -23.76
N GLY A 125 16.80 -1.04 -22.60
CA GLY A 125 18.21 -1.30 -22.38
C GLY A 125 18.96 -0.33 -21.47
N CYS A 126 18.29 0.33 -20.50
CA CYS A 126 19.03 0.80 -19.33
C CYS A 126 19.23 -0.28 -18.27
N GLY A 127 20.44 -0.35 -17.74
CA GLY A 127 20.81 -1.24 -16.66
C GLY A 127 22.14 -0.84 -16.04
N TRP A 128 22.43 -1.41 -14.87
CA TRP A 128 23.77 -1.31 -14.31
C TRP A 128 24.74 -2.13 -15.14
N ASP A 129 25.92 -1.58 -15.39
CA ASP A 129 27.01 -2.32 -16.00
C ASP A 129 27.40 -3.49 -15.09
N VAL A 130 27.27 -4.71 -15.60
CA VAL A 130 27.58 -5.94 -14.86
C VAL A 130 29.06 -6.00 -14.47
N SER A 131 29.94 -5.38 -15.29
CA SER A 131 31.37 -5.32 -15.02
C SER A 131 31.75 -4.20 -14.04
N ASN A 132 30.91 -3.18 -13.89
CA ASN A 132 31.11 -2.10 -12.94
C ASN A 132 29.76 -1.59 -12.39
N PRO A 133 29.33 -2.07 -11.20
CA PRO A 133 28.04 -1.69 -10.62
C PRO A 133 27.96 -0.20 -10.21
N LYS A 134 29.04 0.56 -10.40
CA LYS A 134 29.02 2.02 -10.23
C LYS A 134 28.48 2.76 -11.45
N ILE A 135 28.35 2.06 -12.59
CA ILE A 135 28.02 2.65 -13.88
C ILE A 135 26.59 2.25 -14.26
N PHE A 136 25.69 3.22 -14.36
CA PHE A 136 24.38 3.04 -14.99
C PHE A 136 24.54 3.32 -16.49
N GLN A 137 24.08 2.42 -17.34
CA GLN A 137 24.15 2.58 -18.79
C GLN A 137 22.74 2.53 -19.35
N CYS A 138 22.41 3.44 -20.26
CA CYS A 138 21.22 3.35 -21.08
C CYS A 138 21.63 3.08 -22.52
N ARG A 139 21.05 2.03 -23.12
CA ARG A 139 21.11 1.80 -24.55
C ARG A 139 19.99 2.61 -25.20
N HIS A 140 20.34 3.49 -26.14
CA HIS A 140 19.34 4.02 -27.07
C HIS A 140 18.97 2.93 -28.08
N ILE A 141 17.68 2.81 -28.39
CA ILE A 141 17.20 1.91 -29.46
C ILE A 141 17.90 2.28 -30.78
N GLY A 142 18.74 1.39 -31.29
CA GLY A 142 19.47 1.56 -32.56
C GLY A 142 20.83 2.28 -32.48
N GLY A 143 21.31 2.67 -31.29
CA GLY A 143 22.63 3.30 -31.10
C GLY A 143 23.69 2.35 -30.51
N PRO A 144 25.00 2.63 -30.71
CA PRO A 144 26.04 1.92 -29.97
C PRO A 144 25.88 2.15 -28.47
N LEU A 145 26.22 1.15 -27.65
CA LEU A 145 26.28 1.29 -26.18
C LEU A 145 27.17 2.48 -25.83
N ARG A 146 26.57 3.60 -25.36
CA ARG A 146 27.35 4.67 -24.76
C ARG A 146 27.84 4.17 -23.40
N LYS A 147 29.13 3.93 -23.31
CA LYS A 147 29.83 3.61 -22.05
C LYS A 147 29.47 4.69 -21.02
N SER A 148 29.00 4.22 -19.87
CA SER A 148 28.78 5.01 -18.67
C SER A 148 28.02 6.32 -18.83
N ALA A 149 26.70 6.26 -18.72
CA ALA A 149 25.96 7.48 -18.46
C ALA A 149 26.15 7.84 -16.97
N ILE A 150 27.01 8.82 -16.70
CA ILE A 150 26.87 9.62 -15.47
C ILE A 150 25.47 10.23 -15.57
N CYS A 151 24.66 10.27 -14.50
CA CYS A 151 23.27 10.75 -14.61
C CYS A 151 23.15 12.09 -15.37
N ASN A 152 24.16 12.95 -15.29
CA ASN A 152 24.31 14.19 -16.05
C ASN A 152 24.05 14.08 -17.57
N ASP A 153 24.29 12.92 -18.17
CA ASP A 153 24.04 12.65 -19.59
C ASP A 153 22.53 12.61 -19.94
N PHE A 154 21.66 12.53 -18.93
CA PHE A 154 20.21 12.63 -19.06
C PHE A 154 19.67 14.01 -18.65
N SER A 155 20.51 15.03 -18.47
CA SER A 155 20.06 16.34 -17.98
C SER A 155 18.95 16.97 -18.82
N ASP A 156 18.88 16.64 -20.11
CA ASP A 156 17.81 17.09 -21.03
C ASP A 156 16.48 16.35 -20.82
N ASN A 157 16.47 15.18 -20.15
CA ASN A 157 15.28 14.41 -19.80
C ASN A 157 15.15 14.30 -18.27
N VAL A 158 14.35 15.21 -17.70
CA VAL A 158 14.11 15.33 -16.25
C VAL A 158 13.72 14.01 -15.59
N LYS A 159 12.89 13.18 -16.23
CA LYS A 159 12.42 11.90 -15.66
C LYS A 159 13.53 10.85 -15.63
N GLN A 160 14.27 10.68 -16.72
CA GLN A 160 15.39 9.73 -16.79
C GLN A 160 16.52 10.15 -15.84
N PHE A 161 16.84 11.45 -15.79
CA PHE A 161 17.81 11.99 -14.83
C PHE A 161 17.40 11.72 -13.38
N SER A 162 16.14 12.01 -13.06
CA SER A 162 15.57 11.79 -11.73
C SER A 162 15.58 10.33 -11.31
N ALA A 163 15.23 9.41 -12.23
CA ALA A 163 15.30 7.98 -11.98
C ALA A 163 16.74 7.51 -11.76
N CYS A 164 17.69 7.97 -12.59
CA CYS A 164 19.11 7.66 -12.41
C CYS A 164 19.61 8.07 -11.02
N ILE A 165 19.30 9.29 -10.56
CA ILE A 165 19.65 9.75 -9.21
C ILE A 165 18.99 8.87 -8.14
N SER A 166 17.71 8.53 -8.29
CA SER A 166 17.00 7.65 -7.37
C SER A 166 17.65 6.26 -7.26
N TYR A 167 18.10 5.68 -8.37
CA TYR A 167 18.83 4.43 -8.38
C TYR A 167 20.19 4.56 -7.68
N THR A 168 20.93 5.64 -7.92
CA THR A 168 22.19 5.90 -7.20
C THR A 168 21.96 6.06 -5.70
N ALA A 169 20.91 6.77 -5.30
CA ALA A 169 20.53 6.95 -3.90
C ALA A 169 20.19 5.61 -3.25
N SER A 170 19.47 4.74 -3.96
CA SER A 170 19.12 3.39 -3.51
C SER A 170 20.32 2.44 -3.38
N ARG A 171 21.33 2.61 -4.24
CA ARG A 171 22.60 1.88 -4.18
C ARG A 171 23.45 2.36 -3.01
N ASP A 172 23.62 3.67 -2.90
CA ASP A 172 24.48 4.33 -1.91
C ASP A 172 23.80 4.45 -0.53
N LYS A 173 22.52 4.05 -0.43
CA LYS A 173 21.67 4.15 0.77
C LYS A 173 21.62 5.59 1.32
N SER A 174 21.50 6.57 0.42
CA SER A 174 21.63 7.98 0.74
C SER A 174 20.33 8.75 0.55
N LEU A 175 19.71 9.14 1.67
CA LEU A 175 18.52 10.01 1.66
C LEU A 175 18.85 11.42 1.12
N GLU A 176 20.07 11.90 1.33
CA GLU A 176 20.52 13.22 0.85
C GLU A 176 20.53 13.29 -0.69
N GLN A 177 20.95 12.21 -1.36
CA GLN A 177 20.91 12.15 -2.82
C GLN A 177 19.48 12.30 -3.37
N CYS A 178 18.47 11.75 -2.67
CA CYS A 178 17.07 11.91 -3.08
C CYS A 178 16.62 13.38 -3.11
N LYS A 179 17.16 14.26 -2.27
CA LYS A 179 16.76 15.68 -2.22
C LYS A 179 17.08 16.44 -3.51
N ASN A 180 18.10 15.98 -4.24
CA ASN A 180 18.56 16.62 -5.47
C ASN A 180 17.81 16.13 -6.72
N ILE A 181 16.83 15.23 -6.57
CA ILE A 181 16.00 14.74 -7.67
C ILE A 181 15.07 15.87 -8.13
N PRO A 182 15.11 16.30 -9.41
CA PRO A 182 14.26 17.40 -9.88
C PRO A 182 12.77 17.03 -9.96
N ASP A 183 12.44 15.82 -10.43
CA ASP A 183 11.06 15.34 -10.51
C ASP A 183 10.49 15.10 -9.10
N ALA A 184 9.38 15.78 -8.78
CA ALA A 184 8.82 15.79 -7.43
C ALA A 184 8.29 14.42 -7.00
N ASP A 185 7.71 13.65 -7.93
CA ASP A 185 7.15 12.34 -7.64
C ASP A 185 8.30 11.37 -7.39
N ILE A 186 9.25 11.24 -8.32
CA ILE A 186 10.42 10.36 -8.16
C ILE A 186 11.21 10.73 -6.89
N ARG A 187 11.31 12.02 -6.57
CA ARG A 187 11.93 12.50 -5.33
C ARG A 187 11.20 11.97 -4.10
N LEU A 188 9.88 12.11 -4.05
CA LEU A 188 9.06 11.63 -2.95
C LEU A 188 9.21 10.12 -2.76
N PHE A 189 9.11 9.35 -3.85
CA PHE A 189 9.29 7.90 -3.83
C PHE A 189 10.69 7.49 -3.32
N CYS A 190 11.75 8.14 -3.81
CA CYS A 190 13.12 7.92 -3.34
C CYS A 190 13.24 8.18 -1.84
N GLN A 191 12.68 9.30 -1.36
CA GLN A 191 12.71 9.67 0.06
C GLN A 191 12.00 8.67 0.93
N ILE A 192 10.76 8.28 0.58
CA ILE A 192 9.99 7.29 1.34
C ILE A 192 10.74 5.96 1.39
N LYS A 193 11.25 5.49 0.24
CA LYS A 193 11.99 4.24 0.13
C LYS A 193 13.28 4.26 0.97
N MET A 194 14.08 5.32 0.90
CA MET A 194 15.32 5.43 1.69
C MET A 194 15.06 5.62 3.18
N LYS A 195 14.03 6.38 3.54
CA LYS A 195 13.60 6.51 4.92
C LYS A 195 13.16 5.16 5.49
N ALA A 196 12.34 4.40 4.75
CA ALA A 196 11.92 3.06 5.17
C ALA A 196 13.13 2.12 5.37
N TRP A 197 14.14 2.17 4.50
CA TRP A 197 15.37 1.39 4.67
C TRP A 197 16.16 1.76 5.94
N MET A 198 16.20 3.06 6.27
CA MET A 198 16.88 3.57 7.45
C MET A 198 16.14 3.21 8.74
N ASP A 199 14.82 3.47 8.76
CA ASP A 199 13.96 3.37 9.94
C ASP A 199 13.60 1.92 10.31
N TYR A 200 13.59 1.00 9.32
CA TYR A 200 13.17 -0.40 9.50
C TYR A 200 14.27 -1.39 9.07
N PRO A 201 15.23 -1.73 9.96
CA PRO A 201 16.32 -2.65 9.65
C PRO A 201 15.89 -4.03 9.14
N GLU A 202 14.74 -4.54 9.59
CA GLU A 202 14.14 -5.81 9.17
C GLU A 202 13.76 -5.83 7.70
N LEU A 203 13.55 -4.66 7.09
CA LEU A 203 13.20 -4.55 5.67
C LEU A 203 14.42 -4.58 4.75
N ARG A 204 15.64 -4.39 5.28
CA ARG A 204 16.86 -4.26 4.46
C ARG A 204 17.16 -5.51 3.62
N ASP A 205 16.72 -6.67 4.11
CA ASP A 205 16.87 -7.96 3.45
C ASP A 205 15.66 -8.32 2.55
N SER A 206 14.76 -7.38 2.28
CA SER A 206 13.66 -7.63 1.35
C SER A 206 14.11 -7.55 -0.11
N PHE A 207 13.34 -8.18 -1.00
CA PHE A 207 13.53 -8.13 -2.45
C PHE A 207 13.60 -6.68 -2.98
N TYR A 208 12.80 -5.78 -2.41
CA TYR A 208 12.70 -4.37 -2.83
C TYR A 208 13.96 -3.53 -2.58
N PHE A 209 14.89 -4.03 -1.77
CA PHE A 209 16.18 -3.38 -1.48
C PHE A 209 17.40 -4.11 -2.06
N GLY A 210 17.17 -5.08 -2.95
CA GLY A 210 18.22 -5.68 -3.77
C GLY A 210 18.69 -7.06 -3.30
N LYS A 211 17.97 -7.73 -2.39
CA LYS A 211 18.21 -9.15 -2.14
C LYS A 211 17.83 -9.92 -3.40
N GLN A 212 18.80 -10.65 -3.96
CA GLN A 212 18.53 -11.58 -5.06
C GLN A 212 17.47 -12.58 -4.60
N ILE A 213 16.45 -12.80 -5.44
CA ILE A 213 15.53 -13.93 -5.24
C ILE A 213 16.43 -15.18 -5.21
N PRO A 214 16.36 -16.02 -4.16
CA PRO A 214 17.10 -17.27 -4.15
C PRO A 214 16.82 -17.99 -5.47
N SER A 215 17.87 -18.35 -6.21
CA SER A 215 17.75 -19.07 -7.49
C SER A 215 17.21 -20.49 -7.34
N ASP A 216 16.78 -20.86 -6.14
CA ASP A 216 16.24 -22.17 -5.81
C ASP A 216 14.75 -22.21 -6.13
N ASN A 217 14.46 -22.30 -7.42
CA ASN A 217 13.33 -23.07 -7.92
C ASN A 217 13.79 -23.76 -9.22
N PRO A 218 13.90 -25.10 -9.24
CA PRO A 218 14.15 -25.87 -10.46
C PRO A 218 13.01 -25.77 -11.48
#